data_AF-A0A821N647-F1
#
_entry.id   AF-A0A821N647-F1
#
_cell.length_a   1.000
_cell.length_b   1.000
_cell.length_c   1.000
_cell.angle_alpha   90.00
_cell.angle_beta   90.00
_cell.angle_gamma   90.00
#
_symmetry.space_group_name_H-M   'P 1'
#
loop_
_entity.id
_entity.type
_entity.pdbx_description
1 polymer ?
#
loop_
_entity_poly.entity_id
_entity_poly.type
_entity_poly.pdbx_seq_one_letter_code
_entity_poly.pdbx_strand_id
1 'polypeptide(L)'
;MLPNLMIPKVHFISHYAKQIEMYGPSIRHWCMRFEAKHQMFKQLAVKSNNFKNILYTLSKRHQLRQCLLLSLPDYCTMIREGYSATEKHIYTLPADV
;
A
#
# COMPACT_ATOMS: atom_id res chain seq x y z
N MET A 1 -0.04 -20.03 35.52
CA MET A 1 0.38 -19.04 34.50
C MET A 1 1.85 -18.74 34.73
N LEU A 2 2.72 -19.03 33.74
CA LEU A 2 4.18 -18.89 33.89
C LEU A 2 4.57 -17.39 33.95
N PRO A 3 5.22 -16.92 35.04
CA PRO A 3 5.42 -15.49 35.31
C PRO A 3 6.45 -14.81 34.40
N ASN A 4 7.25 -15.57 33.64
CA ASN A 4 8.40 -15.05 32.87
C ASN A 4 8.09 -14.84 31.37
N LEU A 5 6.84 -15.02 30.93
CA LEU A 5 6.45 -14.98 29.51
C LEU A 5 5.39 -13.91 29.19
N MET A 6 5.33 -12.82 29.97
CA MET A 6 4.40 -11.71 29.73
C MET A 6 5.01 -10.67 28.78
N ILE A 7 5.29 -11.07 27.55
CA ILE A 7 5.69 -10.14 26.48
C ILE A 7 4.44 -9.33 26.07
N PRO A 8 4.56 -8.05 25.71
CA PRO A 8 3.41 -7.24 25.26
C PRO A 8 2.52 -7.92 24.22
N LYS A 9 3.11 -8.66 23.27
CA LYS A 9 2.37 -9.47 22.28
C LYS A 9 1.42 -10.47 22.91
N VAL A 10 1.85 -11.17 23.97
CA VAL A 10 1.03 -12.17 24.68
C VAL A 10 -0.04 -11.48 25.53
N HIS A 11 0.29 -10.35 26.15
CA HIS A 11 -0.70 -9.54 26.87
C HIS A 11 -1.81 -9.04 25.94
N PHE A 12 -1.50 -8.65 24.70
CA PHE A 12 -2.54 -8.20 23.77
C PHE A 12 -3.53 -9.30 23.37
N ILE A 13 -3.13 -10.57 23.39
CA ILE A 13 -4.04 -11.70 23.06
C ILE A 13 -5.21 -11.79 24.04
N SER A 14 -5.02 -11.45 25.33
CA SER A 14 -6.13 -11.46 26.29
C SER A 14 -7.21 -10.43 25.95
N HIS A 15 -6.86 -9.36 25.23
CA HIS A 15 -7.79 -8.32 24.79
C HIS A 15 -8.45 -8.63 23.44
N TYR A 16 -8.03 -9.67 22.72
CA TYR A 16 -8.54 -9.96 21.37
C TYR A 16 -10.03 -10.33 21.38
N ALA A 17 -10.51 -11.08 22.37
CA ALA A 17 -11.93 -11.43 22.46
C ALA A 17 -12.82 -10.17 22.49
N LYS A 18 -12.49 -9.23 23.39
CA LYS A 18 -13.21 -7.95 23.51
C LYS A 18 -13.08 -7.10 22.23
N GLN A 19 -11.89 -7.09 21.61
CA GLN A 19 -11.68 -6.36 20.35
C GLN A 19 -12.50 -6.94 19.19
N ILE A 20 -12.61 -8.27 19.10
CA ILE A 20 -13.39 -8.93 18.04
C ILE A 20 -14.89 -8.67 18.23
N GLU A 21 -15.37 -8.63 19.47
CA GLU A 21 -16.76 -8.30 19.77
C GLU A 21 -17.10 -6.85 19.41
N MET A 22 -16.22 -5.89 19.74
CA MET A 22 -16.48 -4.46 19.49
C MET A 22 -16.22 -4.03 18.04
N TYR A 23 -15.18 -4.55 17.39
CA TYR A 23 -14.70 -4.06 16.08
C TYR A 23 -14.82 -5.09 14.95
N GLY A 24 -15.28 -6.30 15.26
CA GLY A 24 -15.35 -7.41 14.33
C GLY A 24 -14.01 -8.10 14.10
N PRO A 25 -13.91 -8.94 13.05
CA PRO A 25 -12.74 -9.77 12.81
C PRO A 25 -11.43 -8.98 12.73
N SER A 26 -10.39 -9.45 13.44
CA SER A 26 -9.12 -8.74 13.56
C SER A 26 -8.40 -8.51 12.21
N ILE A 27 -8.69 -9.36 11.23
CA ILE A 27 -8.23 -9.23 9.84
C ILE A 27 -8.73 -7.94 9.15
N ARG A 28 -9.78 -7.28 9.64
CA ARG A 28 -10.26 -6.03 9.03
C ARG A 28 -9.36 -4.84 9.35
N HIS A 29 -8.64 -4.88 10.46
CA HIS A 29 -7.80 -3.79 10.95
C HIS A 29 -6.29 -4.11 10.92
N TRP A 30 -5.89 -5.22 10.30
CA TRP A 30 -4.49 -5.55 10.10
C TRP A 30 -3.77 -4.59 9.12
N CYS A 31 -2.49 -4.32 9.35
CA CYS A 31 -1.73 -3.39 8.53
C CYS A 31 -1.12 -4.01 7.26
N MET A 32 -1.24 -5.34 7.06
CA MET A 32 -0.56 -6.07 6.00
C MET A 32 -0.86 -5.53 4.59
N ARG A 33 -2.12 -5.12 4.33
CA ARG A 33 -2.51 -4.53 3.04
C ARG A 33 -1.84 -3.18 2.79
N PHE A 34 -1.67 -2.38 3.84
CA PHE A 34 -1.01 -1.07 3.75
C PHE A 34 0.49 -1.25 3.50
N GLU A 35 1.13 -2.20 4.18
CA GLU A 35 2.55 -2.55 3.96
C GLU A 35 2.80 -3.04 2.53
N ALA A 36 1.93 -3.91 2.02
CA ALA A 36 2.02 -4.39 0.63
C ALA A 36 1.90 -3.23 -0.38
N LYS A 37 0.95 -2.30 -0.19
CA LYS A 37 0.83 -1.10 -1.04
C LYS A 37 2.04 -0.17 -0.89
N HIS A 38 2.61 -0.07 0.30
CA HIS A 38 3.78 0.74 0.60
C HIS A 38 5.04 0.29 -0.17
N GLN A 39 5.19 -1.01 -0.45
CA GLN A 39 6.31 -1.52 -1.25
C GLN A 39 6.42 -0.86 -2.64
N MET A 40 5.30 -0.64 -3.32
CA MET A 40 5.26 0.08 -4.60
C MET A 40 5.78 1.51 -4.46
N PHE A 41 5.42 2.19 -3.36
CA PHE A 41 5.88 3.55 -3.10
C PHE A 41 7.38 3.61 -2.79
N LYS A 42 7.94 2.62 -2.08
CA LYS A 42 9.40 2.53 -1.86
C LYS A 42 10.18 2.42 -3.17
N GLN A 43 9.71 1.57 -4.07
CA GLN A 43 10.35 1.43 -5.39
C GLN A 43 10.25 2.72 -6.20
N LEU A 44 9.10 3.40 -6.14
CA LEU A 44 8.91 4.66 -6.86
C LEU A 44 9.76 5.79 -6.29
N ALA A 45 9.89 5.86 -4.95
CA ALA A 45 10.73 6.82 -4.25
C ALA A 45 12.19 6.72 -4.70
N VAL A 46 12.73 5.50 -4.78
CA VAL A 46 14.10 5.25 -5.26
C VAL A 46 14.24 5.63 -6.74
N LYS A 47 13.28 5.29 -7.59
CA LYS A 47 13.33 5.59 -9.03
C LYS A 47 13.17 7.10 -9.35
N SER A 48 12.48 7.85 -8.50
CA SER A 48 12.11 9.25 -8.80
C SER A 48 13.29 10.22 -8.71
N ASN A 49 14.36 9.89 -7.99
CA ASN A 49 15.54 10.75 -7.75
C ASN A 49 15.23 12.20 -7.29
N ASN A 50 14.01 12.48 -6.85
CA ASN A 50 13.55 13.78 -6.38
C ASN A 50 13.15 13.67 -4.91
N PHE A 51 13.93 14.31 -4.03
CA PHE A 51 13.76 14.23 -2.58
C PHE A 51 13.26 15.55 -1.97
N LYS A 52 13.07 16.61 -2.75
CA LYS A 52 12.58 17.91 -2.24
C LYS A 52 11.18 17.80 -1.65
N ASN A 53 10.29 17.07 -2.31
CA ASN A 53 8.95 16.75 -1.79
C ASN A 53 8.48 15.38 -2.31
N ILE A 54 8.94 14.34 -1.64
CA ILE A 54 8.69 12.96 -2.07
C ILE A 54 7.21 12.58 -1.93
N LEU A 55 6.53 13.07 -0.88
CA LEU A 55 5.12 12.76 -0.63
C LEU A 55 4.23 13.32 -1.74
N TYR A 56 4.47 14.55 -2.17
CA TYR A 56 3.76 15.17 -3.30
C TYR A 56 4.00 14.40 -4.61
N THR A 57 5.25 14.03 -4.87
CA THR A 57 5.61 13.28 -6.07
C THR A 57 4.93 11.90 -6.10
N LEU A 58 4.95 11.18 -4.98
CA LEU A 58 4.32 9.87 -4.85
C LEU A 58 2.79 9.97 -4.95
N SER A 59 2.17 10.99 -4.34
CA SER A 59 0.72 11.18 -4.37
C SER A 59 0.21 11.53 -5.77
N LYS A 60 0.88 12.46 -6.46
CA LYS A 60 0.56 12.85 -7.85
C LYS A 60 0.64 11.64 -8.79
N ARG A 61 1.72 10.86 -8.70
CA ARG A 61 1.88 9.63 -9.52
C ARG A 61 0.85 8.57 -9.17
N HIS A 62 0.47 8.44 -7.91
CA HIS A 62 -0.61 7.53 -7.50
C HIS A 62 -1.94 7.94 -8.12
N GLN A 63 -2.33 9.21 -8.00
CA GLN A 63 -3.58 9.75 -8.54
C GLN A 63 -3.66 9.60 -10.06
N LEU A 64 -2.60 9.91 -10.78
CA LEU A 64 -2.53 9.71 -12.24
C LEU A 64 -2.71 8.24 -12.63
N ARG A 65 -2.07 7.32 -11.90
CA ARG A 65 -2.28 5.88 -12.11
C ARG A 65 -3.73 5.49 -11.85
N GLN A 66 -4.36 5.96 -10.77
CA GLN A 66 -5.76 5.64 -10.49
C GLN A 66 -6.70 6.18 -11.58
N CYS A 67 -6.49 7.41 -12.03
CA CYS A 67 -7.28 8.03 -13.10
C CYS A 67 -7.21 7.20 -14.39
N LEU A 68 -6.00 6.78 -14.80
CA LEU A 68 -5.81 5.91 -15.96
C LEU A 68 -6.58 4.60 -15.81
N LEU A 69 -6.47 3.94 -14.66
CA LEU A 69 -7.14 2.65 -14.42
C LEU A 69 -8.68 2.77 -14.45
N LEU A 70 -9.23 3.90 -14.01
CA LEU A 70 -10.68 4.16 -14.02
C LEU A 70 -11.21 4.55 -15.42
N SER A 71 -10.36 5.13 -16.26
CA SER A 71 -10.72 5.58 -17.61
C SER A 71 -10.73 4.45 -18.65
N LEU A 72 -10.03 3.35 -18.39
CA LEU A 72 -9.92 2.23 -19.32
C LEU A 72 -11.15 1.31 -19.25
N PRO A 73 -11.79 0.97 -20.39
CA PRO A 73 -12.80 -0.08 -20.42
C PRO A 73 -12.11 -1.43 -20.20
N ASP A 74 -12.59 -2.21 -19.23
CA ASP A 74 -12.10 -3.54 -18.84
C ASP A 74 -10.71 -3.60 -18.18
N TYR A 75 -10.61 -3.11 -16.94
CA TYR A 75 -9.47 -3.33 -16.03
C TYR A 75 -9.11 -4.82 -15.83
N CYS A 76 -10.10 -5.73 -15.99
CA CYS A 76 -9.95 -7.16 -15.70
C CYS A 76 -9.09 -7.90 -16.74
N THR A 77 -9.05 -7.45 -18.00
CA THR A 77 -8.25 -8.08 -19.08
C THR A 77 -6.77 -7.66 -19.00
N MET A 78 -6.50 -6.41 -18.62
CA MET A 78 -5.13 -5.85 -18.50
C MET A 78 -4.26 -6.52 -17.41
N ILE A 79 -4.87 -7.02 -16.32
CA ILE A 79 -4.14 -7.78 -15.28
C ILE A 79 -3.74 -9.18 -15.79
N ARG A 80 -4.56 -9.79 -16.65
CA ARG A 80 -4.41 -11.17 -17.10
C ARG A 80 -3.31 -11.34 -18.13
N GLU A 81 -3.05 -10.30 -18.94
CA GLU A 81 -1.99 -10.30 -19.95
C GLU A 81 -0.62 -9.83 -19.42
N GLY A 82 -0.47 -9.63 -18.10
CA GLY A 82 0.80 -9.20 -17.52
C GLY A 82 1.33 -7.91 -18.15
N TYR A 83 0.42 -7.02 -18.57
CA TYR A 83 0.74 -5.87 -19.42
C TYR A 83 1.69 -4.93 -18.67
N SER A 84 2.97 -5.10 -18.96
CA SER A 84 4.12 -4.30 -18.55
C SER A 84 4.12 -2.89 -19.21
N ALA A 85 2.96 -2.37 -19.61
CA ALA A 85 2.91 -1.14 -20.40
C ALA A 85 2.94 0.16 -19.59
N THR A 86 2.93 0.12 -18.26
CA THR A 86 2.93 1.37 -17.47
C THR A 86 4.26 1.74 -16.83
N GLU A 87 5.29 0.89 -16.91
CA GLU A 87 6.63 1.26 -16.44
C GLU A 87 7.38 2.21 -17.38
N LYS A 88 6.91 2.40 -18.62
CA LYS A 88 7.58 3.32 -19.57
C LYS A 88 6.85 4.64 -19.78
N HIS A 89 5.53 4.72 -19.54
CA HIS A 89 4.77 5.95 -19.81
C HIS A 89 4.49 6.83 -18.58
N ILE A 90 4.39 6.24 -17.37
CA ILE A 90 4.26 7.03 -16.13
C ILE A 90 5.63 7.63 -15.74
N TYR A 91 6.73 6.97 -16.09
CA TYR A 91 8.11 7.39 -15.80
C TYR A 91 8.65 8.45 -16.76
N THR A 92 7.93 8.75 -17.85
CA THR A 92 8.25 9.83 -18.79
C THR A 92 7.48 11.12 -18.52
N LEU A 93 6.57 11.15 -17.54
CA LEU A 93 5.98 12.42 -17.12
C LEU A 93 7.06 13.21 -16.39
N PRO A 94 7.35 14.45 -16.84
CA PRO A 94 8.46 15.22 -16.33
C PRO A 94 8.34 15.33 -14.81
N ALA A 95 9.44 15.05 -14.11
CA ALA A 95 9.56 15.50 -12.73
C ALA A 95 9.37 17.01 -12.78
N ASP A 96 8.27 17.49 -12.20
CA ASP A 96 7.97 18.92 -12.17
C ASP A 96 9.22 19.66 -11.66
N VAL A 97 9.77 20.53 -12.51
CA VAL A 97 10.83 21.49 -12.20
C VAL A 97 10.31 22.48 -11.16
#